data_AF-A0A521K5K1-F1
#
_entry.id   AF-A0A521K5K1-F1
#
_cell.length_a   1.000
_cell.length_b   1.000
_cell.length_c   1.000
_cell.angle_alpha   90.00
_cell.angle_beta   90.00
_cell.angle_gamma   90.00
#
_symmetry.space_group_name_H-M   'P 1'
#
loop_
_entity.id
_entity.type
_entity.pdbx_description
1 polymer ?
#
loop_
_entity_poly.entity_id
_entity_poly.type
_entity_poly.pdbx_seq_one_letter_code
_entity_poly.pdbx_strand_id
1 'polypeptide(L)'
;MPALTLADAVQPTWTGLPWLQMSAGAVCLVGVAACGLLDEALRGTLASRVLSRERDAERRAELAKLLERSDAHALSAALLRLALELSFFVACLWVPLESQGWSLDAVASPLLLGLPALLFAGRILPGALAGPRTDGFLLRALPWFAPLSGVLSIAVWPLLQLRRMLLRVVGRTE
;
A
#
# COMPACT_ATOMS: atom_id res chain seq x y z
N MET A 1 13.59 41.16 -37.93
CA MET A 1 12.62 41.10 -36.82
C MET A 1 12.10 39.67 -36.75
N PRO A 2 12.47 38.87 -35.74
CA PRO A 2 12.01 37.49 -35.66
C PRO A 2 10.53 37.44 -35.30
N ALA A 3 9.77 36.63 -36.04
CA ALA A 3 8.36 36.39 -35.80
C ALA A 3 8.22 35.53 -34.53
N LEU A 4 7.81 36.15 -33.42
CA LEU A 4 7.38 35.44 -32.21
C LEU A 4 6.10 34.67 -32.55
N THR A 5 6.24 33.37 -32.77
CA THR A 5 5.12 32.46 -32.96
C THR A 5 4.36 32.31 -31.65
N LEU A 6 3.05 32.62 -31.67
CA LEU A 6 2.11 32.41 -30.56
C LEU A 6 2.10 30.98 -29.99
N ALA A 7 2.74 30.02 -30.67
CA ALA A 7 2.96 28.65 -30.22
C ALA A 7 3.95 28.53 -29.03
N ASP A 8 4.85 29.49 -28.83
CA ASP A 8 5.78 29.48 -27.69
C ASP A 8 5.16 30.02 -26.38
N ALA A 9 3.97 30.63 -26.46
CA ALA A 9 3.35 31.31 -25.32
C ALA A 9 2.51 30.38 -24.41
N VAL A 10 2.28 29.13 -24.81
CA VAL A 10 1.48 28.17 -24.04
C VAL A 10 2.20 26.83 -23.99
N GLN A 11 3.45 26.81 -23.51
CA GLN A 11 3.91 25.61 -22.82
C GLN A 11 3.27 25.64 -21.44
N PRO A 12 2.32 24.73 -21.12
CA PRO A 12 1.79 24.67 -19.78
C PRO A 12 2.95 24.28 -18.87
N THR A 13 3.42 25.24 -18.07
CA THR A 13 4.45 25.05 -17.04
C THR A 13 3.86 24.21 -15.91
N TRP A 14 3.58 22.93 -16.19
CA TRP A 14 3.34 21.91 -15.17
C TRP A 14 4.61 21.65 -14.33
N THR A 15 5.73 22.27 -14.69
CA THR A 15 6.97 22.40 -13.91
C THR A 15 6.81 23.07 -12.54
N GLY A 16 5.63 23.65 -12.24
CA GLY A 16 5.40 24.46 -11.05
C GLY A 16 5.17 23.73 -9.73
N LEU A 17 4.99 22.40 -9.68
CA LEU A 17 4.52 21.75 -8.44
C LEU A 17 5.36 20.50 -8.05
N PRO A 18 6.69 20.61 -7.92
CA PRO A 18 7.52 19.53 -7.38
C PRO A 18 7.02 19.06 -5.99
N TRP A 19 6.40 19.95 -5.22
CA TRP A 19 5.79 19.61 -3.93
C TRP A 19 4.58 18.68 -4.06
N LEU A 20 3.79 18.74 -5.13
CA LEU A 20 2.68 17.81 -5.35
C LEU A 20 3.21 16.39 -5.57
N GLN A 21 4.27 16.26 -6.38
CA GLN A 21 4.90 14.96 -6.65
C GLN A 21 5.57 14.41 -5.39
N MET A 22 6.28 15.26 -4.62
CA MET A 22 6.83 14.86 -3.32
C MET A 22 5.74 14.44 -2.34
N SER A 23 4.60 15.15 -2.33
CA SER A 23 3.46 14.78 -1.48
C SER A 23 2.83 13.46 -1.91
N ALA A 24 2.72 13.18 -3.22
CA ALA A 24 2.21 11.91 -3.73
C ALA A 24 3.14 10.74 -3.34
N GLY A 25 4.45 10.92 -3.48
CA GLY A 25 5.45 9.94 -3.05
C GLY A 25 5.39 9.69 -1.54
N ALA A 26 5.29 10.75 -0.73
CA ALA A 26 5.15 10.65 0.72
C ALA A 26 3.85 9.94 1.13
N VAL A 27 2.72 10.26 0.48
CA VAL A 27 1.43 9.59 0.71
C VAL A 27 1.53 8.10 0.37
N CYS A 28 2.20 7.74 -0.73
CA CYS A 28 2.43 6.35 -1.07
C CYS A 28 3.26 5.64 0.00
N LEU A 29 4.36 6.24 0.47
CA LEU A 29 5.20 5.65 1.54
C LEU A 29 4.45 5.48 2.85
N VAL A 30 3.67 6.48 3.26
CA VAL A 30 2.81 6.39 4.46
C VAL A 30 1.77 5.29 4.28
N GLY A 31 1.16 5.18 3.11
CA GLY A 31 0.22 4.12 2.79
C GLY A 31 0.87 2.72 2.81
N VAL A 32 2.07 2.57 2.25
CA VAL A 32 2.86 1.32 2.30
C VAL A 32 3.15 0.93 3.74
N ALA A 33 3.58 1.88 4.57
CA ALA A 33 3.83 1.65 6.00
C ALA A 33 2.55 1.25 6.75
N ALA A 34 1.44 1.95 6.52
CA ALA A 34 0.16 1.66 7.17
C ALA A 34 -0.38 0.28 6.77
N CYS A 35 -0.31 -0.07 5.48
CA CYS A 35 -0.73 -1.38 4.99
C CYS A 35 0.20 -2.50 5.47
N GLY A 36 1.51 -2.25 5.53
CA GLY A 36 2.48 -3.18 6.09
C GLY A 36 2.25 -3.44 7.59
N LEU A 37 1.96 -2.39 8.36
CA LEU A 37 1.57 -2.50 9.76
C LEU A 37 0.29 -3.31 9.94
N LEU A 38 -0.69 -3.09 9.06
CA LEU A 38 -1.94 -3.82 9.10
C LEU A 38 -1.75 -5.30 8.75
N ASP A 39 -0.98 -5.62 7.70
CA ASP A 39 -0.66 -7.01 7.32
C ASP A 39 0.10 -7.74 8.42
N GLU A 40 1.15 -7.11 8.99
CA GLU A 40 1.93 -7.69 10.08
C GLU A 40 1.09 -7.86 11.35
N ALA A 41 0.27 -6.87 11.69
CA ALA A 41 -0.63 -6.97 12.82
C ALA A 41 -1.68 -8.06 12.60
N LEU A 42 -2.28 -8.19 11.41
CA LEU A 42 -3.25 -9.26 11.10
C LEU A 42 -2.63 -10.65 11.14
N ARG A 43 -1.38 -10.82 10.69
CA ARG A 43 -0.65 -12.10 10.75
C ARG A 43 -0.16 -12.45 12.15
N GLY A 44 0.29 -11.45 12.91
CA GLY A 44 0.90 -11.62 14.23
C GLY A 44 -0.10 -11.61 15.39
N THR A 45 -1.26 -10.96 15.24
CA THR A 45 -2.29 -10.97 16.27
C THR A 45 -3.05 -12.29 16.26
N LEU A 46 -2.83 -13.08 17.30
CA LEU A 46 -3.74 -14.17 17.62
C LEU A 46 -5.10 -13.54 17.92
N ALA A 47 -6.11 -13.84 17.11
CA ALA A 47 -7.50 -13.39 17.30
C ALA A 47 -7.97 -13.54 18.76
N SER A 48 -7.50 -14.59 19.44
CA SER A 48 -7.74 -14.83 20.86
C SER A 48 -7.26 -13.69 21.79
N ARG A 49 -6.09 -13.07 21.52
CA ARG A 49 -5.56 -11.95 22.33
C ARG A 49 -6.41 -10.70 22.17
N VAL A 50 -6.79 -10.36 20.95
CA VAL A 50 -7.62 -9.18 20.68
C VAL A 50 -9.01 -9.35 21.30
N LEU A 51 -9.63 -10.53 21.07
CA LEU A 51 -10.94 -10.83 21.66
C LEU A 51 -10.88 -10.82 23.19
N SER A 52 -9.80 -11.30 23.83
CA SER A 52 -9.67 -11.30 25.29
C SER A 52 -9.67 -9.91 25.93
N ARG A 53 -9.25 -8.87 25.19
CA ARG A 53 -9.19 -7.49 25.69
C ARG A 53 -10.51 -6.74 25.61
N GLU A 54 -11.38 -7.08 24.67
CA GLU A 54 -12.68 -6.43 24.53
C GLU A 54 -13.64 -6.97 25.60
N ARG A 55 -14.14 -6.06 26.45
CA ARG A 55 -15.04 -6.40 27.56
C ARG A 55 -16.50 -6.45 27.12
N ASP A 56 -16.84 -5.67 26.11
CA ASP A 56 -18.19 -5.60 25.58
C ASP A 56 -18.48 -6.83 24.69
N ALA A 57 -19.52 -7.57 25.05
CA ALA A 57 -19.92 -8.79 24.36
C ALA A 57 -20.40 -8.53 22.93
N GLU A 58 -21.09 -7.41 22.70
CA GLU A 58 -21.62 -7.06 21.38
C GLU A 58 -20.48 -6.69 20.43
N ARG A 59 -19.59 -5.82 20.90
CA ARG A 59 -18.39 -5.41 20.16
C ARG A 59 -17.43 -6.57 19.91
N ARG A 60 -17.30 -7.48 20.89
CA ARG A 60 -16.52 -8.72 20.73
C ARG A 60 -17.10 -9.63 19.64
N ALA A 61 -18.43 -9.76 19.55
CA ALA A 61 -19.07 -10.56 18.50
C ALA A 61 -18.87 -9.94 17.10
N GLU A 62 -18.90 -8.62 17.00
CA GLU A 62 -18.60 -7.91 15.76
C GLU A 62 -17.14 -8.08 15.32
N LEU A 63 -16.19 -7.90 16.25
CA LEU A 63 -14.76 -8.13 15.99
C LEU A 63 -14.47 -9.59 15.61
N ALA A 64 -15.16 -10.57 16.20
CA ALA A 64 -15.02 -11.97 15.83
C ALA A 64 -15.39 -12.22 14.36
N LYS A 65 -16.49 -11.61 13.88
CA LYS A 65 -16.89 -11.69 12.46
C LYS A 65 -15.88 -11.04 11.52
N LEU A 66 -15.27 -9.93 11.94
CA LEU A 66 -14.23 -9.26 11.16
C LEU A 66 -12.92 -10.09 11.14
N LEU A 67 -12.58 -10.72 12.26
CA LEU A 67 -11.42 -11.61 12.39
C LEU A 67 -11.58 -12.93 11.63
N GLU A 68 -12.81 -13.45 11.50
CA GLU A 68 -13.10 -14.59 10.63
C GLU A 68 -12.74 -14.29 9.16
N ARG A 69 -12.79 -13.01 8.77
CA ARG A 69 -12.39 -12.51 7.44
C ARG A 69 -10.97 -11.95 7.39
N SER A 70 -10.19 -12.13 8.47
CA SER A 70 -8.84 -11.55 8.59
C SER A 70 -7.91 -11.96 7.45
N ASP A 71 -7.98 -13.21 6.97
CA ASP A 71 -7.19 -13.68 5.82
C ASP A 71 -7.50 -12.89 4.54
N ALA A 72 -8.78 -12.59 4.29
CA ALA A 72 -9.19 -11.79 3.14
C ALA A 72 -8.71 -10.33 3.30
N HIS A 73 -8.78 -9.79 4.52
CA HIS A 73 -8.28 -8.45 4.83
C HIS A 73 -6.76 -8.35 4.69
N ALA A 74 -6.00 -9.32 5.19
CA ALA A 74 -4.55 -9.39 5.08
C ALA A 74 -4.12 -9.44 3.61
N LEU A 75 -4.79 -10.26 2.79
CA LEU A 75 -4.54 -10.31 1.36
C LEU A 75 -4.88 -8.99 0.67
N SER A 76 -5.98 -8.33 1.03
CA SER A 76 -6.30 -7.01 0.48
C SER A 76 -5.31 -5.93 0.90
N ALA A 77 -4.81 -5.96 2.14
CA ALA A 77 -3.77 -5.06 2.63
C ALA A 77 -2.45 -5.27 1.90
N ALA A 78 -2.05 -6.53 1.68
CA ALA A 78 -0.86 -6.88 0.91
C ALA A 78 -0.95 -6.41 -0.55
N LEU A 79 -2.11 -6.55 -1.19
CA LEU A 79 -2.33 -6.08 -2.57
C LEU A 79 -2.36 -4.56 -2.67
N LEU A 80 -3.02 -3.88 -1.73
CA LEU A 80 -3.01 -2.42 -1.66
C LEU A 80 -1.60 -1.89 -1.45
N ARG A 81 -0.85 -2.52 -0.54
CA ARG A 81 0.56 -2.21 -0.32
C ARG A 81 1.35 -2.34 -1.62
N LEU A 82 1.23 -3.47 -2.32
CA LEU A 82 1.93 -3.67 -3.60
C LEU A 82 1.54 -2.60 -4.64
N ALA A 83 0.26 -2.25 -4.73
CA ALA A 83 -0.21 -1.20 -5.62
C ALA A 83 0.41 0.16 -5.26
N LEU A 84 0.56 0.49 -3.98
CA LEU A 84 1.20 1.71 -3.51
C LEU A 84 2.72 1.69 -3.72
N GLU A 85 3.38 0.55 -3.52
CA GLU A 85 4.81 0.37 -3.85
C GLU A 85 5.04 0.61 -5.35
N LEU A 86 4.20 0.03 -6.22
CA LEU A 86 4.24 0.26 -7.67
C LEU A 86 3.95 1.71 -8.03
N SER A 87 2.94 2.32 -7.42
CA SER A 87 2.58 3.73 -7.65
C SER A 87 3.72 4.66 -7.25
N PHE A 88 4.41 4.36 -6.14
CA PHE A 88 5.60 5.07 -5.72
C PHE A 88 6.73 4.92 -6.75
N PHE A 89 7.00 3.71 -7.24
CA PHE A 89 8.01 3.51 -8.29
C PHE A 89 7.68 4.29 -9.56
N VAL A 90 6.42 4.25 -10.01
CA VAL A 90 5.98 5.02 -11.17
C VAL A 90 6.19 6.52 -10.92
N ALA A 91 5.80 7.03 -9.75
CA ALA A 91 6.01 8.43 -9.39
C ALA A 91 7.50 8.81 -9.36
N CYS A 92 8.36 7.96 -8.82
CA CYS A 92 9.82 8.16 -8.79
C CYS A 92 10.44 8.18 -10.19
N LEU A 93 9.94 7.38 -11.12
CA LEU A 93 10.45 7.30 -12.49
C LEU A 93 9.84 8.34 -13.43
N TRP A 94 8.66 8.87 -13.11
CA TRP A 94 7.97 9.87 -13.94
C TRP A 94 8.73 11.20 -13.99
N VAL A 95 9.24 11.66 -12.84
CA VAL A 95 9.97 12.94 -12.72
C VAL A 95 11.22 13.04 -13.60
N PRO A 96 12.14 12.06 -13.60
CA PRO A 96 13.31 12.11 -14.48
C PRO A 96 12.94 12.00 -15.96
N LEU A 97 11.89 11.25 -16.30
CA LEU A 97 11.40 11.09 -17.67
C LEU A 97 11.04 12.44 -18.31
N GLU A 98 10.33 13.27 -17.55
CA GLU A 98 9.77 14.53 -18.04
C GLU A 98 10.83 15.64 -18.12
N SER A 99 11.87 15.58 -17.27
CA SER A 99 12.83 16.67 -17.10
C SER A 99 14.15 16.49 -17.85
N GLN A 100 14.66 15.26 -17.97
CA GLN A 100 16.01 15.01 -18.51
C GLN A 100 16.04 13.94 -19.61
N GLY A 101 14.89 13.33 -19.92
CA GLY A 101 14.79 12.17 -20.80
C GLY A 101 15.30 10.88 -20.13
N TRP A 102 15.39 9.80 -20.91
CA TRP A 102 15.86 8.51 -20.41
C TRP A 102 17.39 8.48 -20.30
N SER A 103 17.93 8.98 -19.19
CA SER A 103 19.33 8.78 -18.80
C SER A 103 19.44 7.83 -17.62
N LEU A 104 20.51 7.03 -17.58
CA LEU A 104 20.77 6.08 -16.49
C LEU A 104 20.89 6.81 -15.14
N ASP A 105 21.54 7.97 -15.11
CA ASP A 105 21.72 8.76 -13.89
C ASP A 105 20.39 9.31 -13.35
N ALA A 106 19.50 9.76 -14.25
CA ALA A 106 18.19 10.28 -13.87
C ALA A 106 17.27 9.19 -13.29
N VAL A 107 17.45 7.93 -13.72
CA VAL A 107 16.73 6.77 -13.15
C VAL A 107 17.41 6.22 -11.89
N ALA A 108 18.74 6.18 -11.85
CA ALA A 108 19.51 5.60 -10.76
C ALA A 108 19.35 6.37 -9.44
N SER A 109 19.39 7.70 -9.51
CA SER A 109 19.27 8.58 -8.33
C SER A 109 17.97 8.37 -7.52
N PRO A 110 16.77 8.46 -8.11
CA PRO A 110 15.52 8.25 -7.37
C PRO A 110 15.36 6.81 -6.90
N LEU A 111 15.91 5.82 -7.61
CA LEU A 111 15.92 4.43 -7.16
C LEU A 111 16.81 4.25 -5.92
N LEU A 112 18.00 4.88 -5.90
CA LEU A 112 18.94 4.83 -4.77
C LEU A 112 18.34 5.37 -3.47
N LEU A 113 17.48 6.38 -3.55
CA LEU A 113 16.78 6.96 -2.39
C LEU A 113 15.44 6.26 -2.11
N GLY A 114 14.71 5.91 -3.17
CA GLY A 114 13.36 5.34 -3.08
C GLY A 114 13.36 3.91 -2.55
N LEU A 115 14.27 3.05 -3.00
CA LEU A 115 14.34 1.65 -2.56
C LEU A 115 14.55 1.51 -1.05
N PRO A 116 15.54 2.18 -0.42
CA PRO A 116 15.71 2.14 1.02
C PRO A 116 14.48 2.66 1.78
N ALA A 117 13.87 3.76 1.32
CA ALA A 117 12.67 4.31 1.95
C ALA A 117 11.51 3.31 1.91
N LEU A 118 11.33 2.63 0.78
CA LEU A 118 10.27 1.65 0.56
C LEU A 118 10.51 0.35 1.35
N LEU A 119 11.77 -0.11 1.43
CA LEU A 119 12.16 -1.22 2.31
C LEU A 119 11.95 -0.86 3.78
N PHE A 120 12.30 0.35 4.19
CA PHE A 120 12.13 0.81 5.55
C PHE A 120 10.64 0.91 5.91
N ALA A 121 9.85 1.60 5.10
CA ALA A 121 8.41 1.77 5.29
C ALA A 121 7.66 0.45 5.23
N GLY A 122 7.99 -0.43 4.29
CA GLY A 122 7.25 -1.66 4.05
C GLY A 122 7.68 -2.84 4.94
N ARG A 123 8.94 -2.93 5.37
CA ARG A 123 9.43 -4.14 6.07
C ARG A 123 9.98 -3.84 7.44
N ILE A 124 10.87 -2.86 7.55
CA ILE A 124 11.58 -2.61 8.81
C ILE A 124 10.64 -1.95 9.82
N LEU A 125 9.91 -0.91 9.42
CA LEU A 125 9.03 -0.15 10.29
C LEU A 125 7.86 -1.00 10.82
N PRO A 126 7.15 -1.81 10.01
CA PRO A 126 6.09 -2.67 10.51
C PRO A 126 6.60 -3.73 11.49
N GLY A 127 7.72 -4.37 11.17
CA GLY A 127 8.34 -5.37 12.04
C GLY A 127 8.86 -4.77 13.35
N ALA A 128 9.42 -3.56 13.32
CA ALA A 128 9.90 -2.86 14.52
C ALA A 128 8.75 -2.38 15.43
N LEU A 129 7.59 -2.10 14.85
CA LEU A 129 6.40 -1.66 15.59
C LEU A 129 5.51 -2.83 16.03
N ALA A 130 5.70 -4.03 15.48
CA ALA A 130 4.97 -5.23 15.84
C ALA A 130 5.07 -5.51 17.35
N GLY A 131 3.94 -5.55 18.04
CA GLY A 131 3.91 -5.78 19.49
C GLY A 131 2.59 -5.39 20.17
N PRO A 132 2.57 -5.20 21.50
CA PRO A 132 1.34 -4.88 22.23
C PRO A 132 0.67 -3.57 21.78
N ARG A 133 1.46 -2.65 21.22
CA ARG A 133 0.97 -1.35 20.71
C ARG A 133 0.24 -1.49 19.38
N THR A 134 0.56 -2.47 18.55
CA THR A 134 -0.14 -2.69 17.26
C THR A 134 -1.56 -3.16 17.46
N ASP A 135 -1.88 -3.83 18.57
CA ASP A 135 -3.25 -4.27 18.87
C ASP A 135 -4.21 -3.07 18.98
N GLY A 136 -3.76 -1.98 19.62
CA GLY A 136 -4.54 -0.75 19.76
C GLY A 136 -4.71 0.00 18.43
N PHE A 137 -3.67 -0.03 17.59
CA PHE A 137 -3.75 0.50 16.23
C PHE A 137 -4.75 -0.31 15.39
N LEU A 138 -4.68 -1.65 15.45
CA LEU A 138 -5.57 -2.54 14.71
C LEU A 138 -7.03 -2.30 15.10
N LEU A 139 -7.35 -2.19 16.39
CA LEU A 139 -8.71 -1.88 16.85
C LEU A 139 -9.26 -0.55 16.31
N ARG A 140 -8.39 0.45 16.11
CA ARG A 140 -8.78 1.75 15.53
C ARG A 140 -8.82 1.74 14.01
N ALA A 141 -7.95 0.98 13.35
CA ALA A 141 -7.81 0.96 11.90
C ALA A 141 -8.82 0.03 11.23
N LEU A 142 -9.18 -1.10 11.86
CA LEU A 142 -10.08 -2.12 11.31
C LEU A 142 -11.43 -1.55 10.79
N PRO A 143 -12.13 -0.66 11.54
CA PRO A 143 -13.42 -0.11 11.11
C PRO A 143 -13.30 0.72 9.82
N TRP A 144 -12.20 1.46 9.66
CA TRP A 144 -11.93 2.26 8.47
C TRP A 144 -11.45 1.41 7.30
N PHE A 145 -10.75 0.32 7.59
CA PHE A 145 -10.26 -0.58 6.57
C PHE A 145 -11.37 -1.47 5.98
N ALA A 146 -12.40 -1.81 6.75
CA ALA A 146 -13.52 -2.62 6.29
C ALA A 146 -14.18 -2.11 4.99
N PRO A 147 -14.62 -0.84 4.88
CA PRO A 147 -15.21 -0.34 3.63
C PRO A 147 -14.18 -0.28 2.50
N LEU A 148 -12.92 0.07 2.80
CA LEU A 148 -11.85 0.15 1.79
C LEU A 148 -11.56 -1.24 1.20
N SER A 149 -11.50 -2.25 2.06
CA SER A 149 -11.34 -3.66 1.66
C SER A 149 -12.53 -4.16 0.86
N GLY A 150 -13.74 -3.64 1.10
CA GLY A 150 -14.92 -3.94 0.28
C GLY A 150 -14.74 -3.47 -1.16
N VAL A 151 -14.26 -2.25 -1.37
CA VAL A 151 -13.96 -1.73 -2.72
C VAL A 151 -12.81 -2.52 -3.36
N LEU A 152 -11.72 -2.77 -2.63
CA LEU A 152 -10.61 -3.57 -3.13
C LEU A 152 -11.02 -5.01 -3.43
N SER A 153 -11.96 -5.60 -2.69
CA SER A 153 -12.37 -6.98 -2.88
C SER A 153 -12.87 -7.26 -4.30
N ILE A 154 -13.46 -6.26 -4.97
CA ILE A 154 -13.90 -6.35 -6.36
C ILE A 154 -12.68 -6.57 -7.28
N ALA A 155 -11.60 -5.81 -7.06
CA ALA A 155 -10.36 -5.95 -7.83
C ALA A 155 -9.57 -7.22 -7.47
N VAL A 156 -9.67 -7.67 -6.22
CA VAL A 156 -8.93 -8.81 -5.67
C VAL A 156 -9.63 -10.16 -5.92
N TRP A 157 -10.94 -10.16 -6.14
CA TRP A 157 -11.73 -11.36 -6.43
C TRP A 157 -11.15 -12.26 -7.54
N PRO A 158 -10.74 -11.74 -8.73
CA PRO A 158 -10.15 -12.59 -9.76
C PRO A 158 -8.82 -13.22 -9.33
N LEU A 159 -7.98 -12.51 -8.58
CA LEU A 159 -6.72 -13.03 -8.03
C LEU A 159 -6.97 -14.16 -7.02
N LEU A 160 -7.99 -14.02 -6.18
CA LEU A 160 -8.39 -15.08 -5.24
C LEU A 160 -8.92 -16.32 -5.96
N GLN A 161 -9.69 -16.16 -7.03
CA GLN A 161 -10.14 -17.29 -7.86
C GLN A 161 -8.96 -17.98 -8.54
N LEU A 162 -8.03 -17.22 -9.10
CA LEU A 162 -6.83 -17.75 -9.73
C LEU A 162 -5.98 -18.55 -8.72
N ARG A 163 -5.77 -18.02 -7.50
CA ARG A 163 -5.08 -18.74 -6.41
C ARG A 163 -5.77 -20.06 -6.09
N ARG A 164 -7.10 -20.09 -5.95
CA ARG A 164 -7.85 -21.33 -5.67
C ARG A 164 -7.73 -22.33 -6.82
N MET A 165 -7.75 -21.86 -8.06
CA MET A 165 -7.53 -22.74 -9.22
C MET A 165 -6.12 -23.33 -9.21
N LEU A 166 -5.09 -22.50 -8.99
CA LEU A 166 -3.70 -22.95 -8.89
C LEU A 166 -3.52 -23.99 -7.77
N LEU A 167 -4.07 -23.75 -6.58
CA LEU A 167 -4.01 -24.72 -5.48
C LEU A 167 -4.74 -26.03 -5.78
N ARG A 168 -5.84 -26.01 -6.56
CA ARG A 168 -6.50 -27.25 -7.01
C ARG A 168 -5.70 -28.02 -8.04
N VAL A 169 -4.94 -27.32 -8.89
CA VAL A 169 -4.08 -27.94 -9.90
C VAL A 169 -2.84 -28.54 -9.24
N VAL A 170 -2.20 -27.78 -8.36
CA VAL A 170 -1.00 -28.21 -7.61
C VAL A 170 -1.35 -29.27 -6.56
N GLY A 171 -2.50 -29.18 -5.90
CA GLY A 171 -2.97 -30.19 -4.95
C GLY A 171 -3.52 -31.47 -5.59
N ARG A 172 -3.53 -31.57 -6.93
CA ARG A 172 -3.95 -32.77 -7.69
C ARG A 172 -2.77 -33.61 -8.20
N THR A 173 -1.54 -33.22 -7.89
CA THR A 173 -0.32 -33.94 -8.27
C THR A 173 0.25 -34.84 -7.16
N GLU A 174 -0.54 -35.14 -6.13
CA GLU A 174 -0.29 -36.20 -5.15
C GLU A 174 -1.41 -37.26 -5.26
#